data_AF-A0A382KZ71-F1
#
_entry.id   AF-A0A382KZ71-F1
#
_cell.length_a   1.000
_cell.length_b   1.000
_cell.length_c   1.000
_cell.angle_alpha   90.00
_cell.angle_beta   90.00
_cell.angle_gamma   90.00
#
_symmetry.space_group_name_H-M   'P 1'
#
loop_
_entity.id
_entity.type
_entity.pdbx_description
1 polymer ?
#
loop_
_entity_poly.entity_id
_entity_poly.type
_entity_poly.pdbx_seq_one_letter_code
_entity_poly.pdbx_strand_id
1 'polypeptide(L)'
;MVSSRHNPSTARRIAKEIRRGESPESLLPLARSIPDPYYRSLSLVSIASSVNSRKSQSIFESALKEVGDVKQIWRRIELLGGITKSLKTISDENLKNGIFGKVLMLSLKEEEEHAKDFIVKYSKNYPDKLLETLLAHSVNLAQYPFESSKAVIRTWVKKKTIDSLISNVSELEGDLRSRLLGYLHFQLSKSKIQIEPTALSLALQANNSEEILR
;
A
#
# COMPACT_ATOMS: atom_id res chain seq x y z
N MET A 1 -4.42 -24.80 34.24
CA MET A 1 -3.43 -24.85 33.14
C MET A 1 -4.08 -24.30 31.89
N VAL A 2 -3.73 -23.09 31.47
CA VAL A 2 -4.27 -22.50 30.22
C VAL A 2 -3.50 -23.15 29.08
N SER A 3 -4.17 -24.01 28.30
CA SER A 3 -3.62 -24.53 27.05
C SER A 3 -3.04 -23.36 26.26
N SER A 4 -1.77 -23.41 25.86
CA SER A 4 -1.16 -22.35 25.06
C SER A 4 -1.94 -22.26 23.74
N ARG A 5 -2.91 -21.33 23.67
CA ARG A 5 -3.66 -21.07 22.44
C ARG A 5 -2.65 -20.52 21.45
N HIS A 6 -2.21 -21.37 20.53
CA HIS A 6 -1.27 -21.00 19.50
C HIS A 6 -1.87 -19.84 18.67
N ASN A 7 -1.35 -18.63 18.85
CA ASN A 7 -1.90 -17.39 18.26
C ASN A 7 -2.22 -17.52 16.76
N PRO A 8 -1.33 -18.10 15.92
CA PRO A 8 -1.63 -18.32 14.51
C PRO A 8 -2.82 -19.24 14.29
N SER A 9 -2.97 -20.30 15.09
CA SER A 9 -4.06 -21.27 14.96
C SER A 9 -5.39 -20.63 15.31
N THR A 10 -5.44 -19.81 16.38
CA THR A 10 -6.64 -19.06 16.76
C THR A 10 -7.06 -18.08 15.67
N ALA A 11 -6.11 -17.31 15.12
CA ALA A 11 -6.40 -16.37 14.03
C ALA A 11 -6.94 -17.08 12.77
N ARG A 12 -6.31 -18.21 12.38
CA ARG A 12 -6.80 -19.02 11.25
C ARG A 12 -8.18 -19.61 11.51
N ARG A 13 -8.48 -20.01 12.74
CA ARG A 13 -9.79 -20.53 13.13
C ARG A 13 -10.87 -19.48 12.92
N ILE A 14 -10.65 -18.25 13.40
CA ILE A 14 -11.60 -17.13 13.20
C ILE A 14 -11.92 -16.94 11.71
N ALA A 15 -10.91 -16.84 10.86
CA ALA A 15 -11.11 -16.68 9.41
C ALA A 15 -11.82 -17.89 8.76
N LYS A 16 -11.67 -19.10 9.33
CA LYS A 16 -12.38 -20.30 8.86
C LYS A 16 -13.85 -20.30 9.30
N GLU A 17 -14.13 -19.88 10.52
CA GLU A 17 -15.49 -19.79 11.08
C GLU A 17 -16.32 -18.75 10.31
N ILE A 18 -15.77 -17.57 10.03
CA ILE A 18 -16.41 -16.56 9.17
C ILE A 18 -16.79 -17.15 7.81
N ARG A 19 -15.87 -17.87 7.16
CA ARG A 19 -16.13 -18.52 5.86
C ARG A 19 -17.19 -19.63 5.91
N ARG A 20 -17.46 -20.18 7.10
CA ARG A 20 -18.50 -21.18 7.33
C ARG A 20 -19.87 -20.56 7.64
N GLY A 21 -19.96 -19.23 7.66
CA GLY A 21 -21.20 -18.51 7.92
C GLY A 21 -21.42 -18.14 9.39
N GLU A 22 -20.44 -18.36 10.26
CA GLU A 22 -20.51 -17.87 11.64
C GLU A 22 -20.58 -16.34 11.65
N SER A 23 -21.38 -15.78 12.57
CA SER A 23 -21.49 -14.33 12.72
C SER A 23 -20.12 -13.73 13.06
N PRO A 24 -19.54 -12.86 12.20
CA PRO A 24 -18.20 -12.33 12.44
C PRO A 24 -18.08 -11.55 13.75
N GLU A 25 -19.14 -10.83 14.14
CA GLU A 25 -19.16 -10.08 15.41
C GLU A 25 -19.06 -11.00 16.63
N SER A 26 -19.61 -12.21 16.58
CA SER A 26 -19.54 -13.17 17.69
C SER A 26 -18.10 -13.60 18.01
N LEU A 27 -17.19 -13.45 17.04
CA LEU A 27 -15.78 -13.84 17.15
C LEU A 27 -14.89 -12.72 17.72
N LEU A 28 -15.42 -11.52 17.95
CA LEU A 28 -14.66 -10.39 18.51
C LEU A 28 -14.03 -10.69 19.88
N PRO A 29 -14.72 -11.31 20.86
CA PRO A 29 -14.09 -11.69 22.13
C PRO A 29 -12.91 -12.64 21.94
N LEU A 30 -13.05 -13.60 21.01
CA LEU A 30 -11.98 -14.54 20.70
C LEU A 30 -10.78 -13.82 20.06
N ALA A 31 -11.02 -12.93 19.08
CA ALA A 31 -9.97 -12.13 18.45
C ALA A 31 -9.20 -11.30 19.48
N ARG A 32 -9.92 -10.60 20.37
CA ARG A 32 -9.34 -9.77 21.44
C ARG A 32 -8.56 -10.58 22.47
N SER A 33 -8.90 -11.85 22.67
CA SER A 33 -8.19 -12.73 23.61
C SER A 33 -6.80 -13.18 23.12
N ILE A 34 -6.45 -12.94 21.85
CA ILE A 34 -5.14 -13.32 21.29
C ILE A 34 -4.06 -12.40 21.88
N PRO A 35 -3.03 -12.91 22.59
CA PRO A 35 -2.00 -12.09 23.20
C PRO A 35 -1.09 -11.36 22.21
N ASP A 36 -0.69 -12.02 21.12
CA ASP A 36 0.21 -11.43 20.11
C ASP A 36 -0.53 -10.40 19.25
N PRO A 37 -0.09 -9.12 19.23
CA PRO A 37 -0.80 -8.02 18.58
C PRO A 37 -0.91 -8.21 17.07
N TYR A 38 0.06 -8.87 16.43
CA TYR A 38 0.00 -9.14 15.00
C TYR A 38 -1.15 -10.10 14.67
N TYR A 39 -1.28 -11.21 15.40
CA TYR A 39 -2.38 -12.16 15.18
C TYR A 39 -3.73 -11.62 15.64
N ARG A 40 -3.75 -10.79 16.68
CA ARG A 40 -4.95 -10.05 17.11
C ARG A 40 -5.42 -9.11 15.99
N SER A 41 -4.52 -8.30 15.42
CA SER A 41 -4.81 -7.42 14.28
C SER A 41 -5.36 -8.18 13.08
N LEU A 42 -4.69 -9.26 12.64
CA LEU A 42 -5.17 -10.08 11.51
C LEU A 42 -6.58 -10.65 11.73
N SER A 43 -6.88 -11.03 12.97
CA SER A 43 -8.21 -11.54 13.32
C SER A 43 -9.26 -10.44 13.27
N LEU A 44 -8.94 -9.25 13.78
CA LEU A 44 -9.81 -8.07 13.70
C LEU A 44 -10.05 -7.64 12.24
N VAL A 45 -9.02 -7.67 11.39
CA VAL A 45 -9.14 -7.39 9.94
C VAL A 45 -10.08 -8.38 9.26
N SER A 46 -9.96 -9.67 9.60
CA SER A 46 -10.83 -10.72 9.04
C SER A 46 -12.28 -10.46 9.41
N ILE A 47 -12.56 -10.09 10.66
CA ILE A 47 -13.90 -9.74 11.13
C ILE A 47 -14.40 -8.46 10.46
N ALA A 48 -13.59 -7.39 10.46
CA ALA A 48 -13.94 -6.10 9.88
C ALA A 48 -14.33 -6.22 8.40
N SER A 49 -13.66 -7.13 7.68
CA SER A 49 -13.91 -7.37 6.25
C SER A 49 -15.18 -8.16 5.97
N SER A 50 -15.91 -8.59 6.99
CA SER A 50 -17.10 -9.45 6.86
C SER A 50 -18.33 -8.89 7.60
N VAL A 51 -18.28 -7.65 8.09
CA VAL A 51 -19.41 -6.96 8.73
C VAL A 51 -19.85 -5.74 7.92
N ASN A 52 -20.99 -5.16 8.28
CA ASN A 52 -21.46 -3.91 7.65
C ASN A 52 -20.52 -2.71 7.88
N SER A 53 -20.63 -1.69 7.04
CA SER A 53 -19.68 -0.57 6.95
C SER A 53 -19.45 0.18 8.26
N ARG A 54 -20.51 0.50 9.02
CA ARG A 54 -20.39 1.25 10.28
C ARG A 54 -19.56 0.50 11.33
N LYS A 55 -19.82 -0.80 11.52
CA LYS A 55 -19.02 -1.63 12.45
C LYS A 55 -17.64 -1.94 11.89
N SER A 56 -17.54 -2.13 10.58
CA SER A 56 -16.29 -2.42 9.88
C SER A 56 -15.25 -1.34 10.18
N GLN A 57 -15.64 -0.06 10.12
CA GLN A 57 -14.74 1.06 10.41
C GLN A 57 -14.09 0.99 11.80
N SER A 58 -14.89 0.83 12.87
CA SER A 58 -14.35 0.82 14.24
C SER A 58 -13.47 -0.40 14.53
N ILE A 59 -13.76 -1.53 13.89
CA ILE A 59 -12.95 -2.75 14.01
C ILE A 59 -11.64 -2.60 13.23
N PHE A 60 -11.65 -2.02 12.02
CA PHE A 60 -10.41 -1.68 11.29
C PHE A 60 -9.55 -0.70 12.09
N GLU A 61 -10.13 0.31 12.71
CA GLU A 61 -9.39 1.25 13.55
C GLU A 61 -8.73 0.57 14.75
N SER A 62 -9.43 -0.38 15.36
CA SER A 62 -8.86 -1.22 16.42
C SER A 62 -7.70 -2.06 15.86
N ALA A 63 -7.87 -2.71 14.71
CA ALA A 63 -6.81 -3.50 14.06
C ALA A 63 -5.57 -2.67 13.72
N LEU A 64 -5.74 -1.41 13.33
CA LEU A 64 -4.63 -0.49 13.05
C LEU A 64 -3.89 -0.07 14.32
N LYS A 65 -4.58 0.09 15.46
CA LYS A 65 -3.93 0.37 16.75
C LYS A 65 -2.96 -0.75 17.14
N GLU A 66 -3.38 -2.00 16.94
CA GLU A 66 -2.55 -3.18 17.21
C GLU A 66 -1.23 -3.20 16.42
N VAL A 67 -1.17 -2.55 15.25
CA VAL A 67 0.07 -2.48 14.45
C VAL A 67 1.19 -1.81 15.26
N GLY A 68 0.86 -0.77 16.05
CA GLY A 68 1.84 -0.05 16.88
C GLY A 68 2.43 -0.92 18.00
N ASP A 69 1.70 -1.95 18.45
CA ASP A 69 2.15 -2.85 19.52
C ASP A 69 3.04 -3.99 19.00
N VAL A 70 3.14 -4.16 17.67
CA VAL A 70 4.00 -5.18 17.07
C VAL A 70 5.47 -4.71 17.13
N LYS A 71 6.28 -5.43 17.91
CA LYS A 71 7.68 -5.05 18.18
C LYS A 71 8.57 -5.04 16.93
N GLN A 72 8.47 -6.08 16.08
CA GLN A 72 9.34 -6.21 14.91
C GLN A 72 8.82 -5.37 13.73
N ILE A 73 9.66 -4.48 13.20
CA ILE A 73 9.29 -3.57 12.10
C ILE A 73 8.86 -4.34 10.85
N TRP A 74 9.62 -5.36 10.46
CA TRP A 74 9.28 -6.20 9.30
C TRP A 74 7.90 -6.89 9.46
N ARG A 75 7.49 -7.25 10.69
CA ARG A 75 6.14 -7.77 10.96
C ARG A 75 5.08 -6.69 10.85
N ARG A 76 5.37 -5.44 11.23
CA ARG A 76 4.47 -4.30 11.00
C ARG A 76 4.23 -4.07 9.51
N ILE A 77 5.31 -4.03 8.71
CA ILE A 77 5.21 -3.88 7.25
C ILE A 77 4.42 -5.03 6.62
N GLU A 78 4.65 -6.27 7.05
CA GLU A 78 3.87 -7.42 6.58
C GLU A 78 2.39 -7.30 6.95
N LEU A 79 2.08 -6.91 8.19
CA LEU A 79 0.72 -6.75 8.67
C LEU A 79 -0.04 -5.65 7.92
N LEU A 80 0.57 -4.48 7.74
CA LEU A 80 0.03 -3.39 6.92
C LEU A 80 -0.24 -3.87 5.49
N GLY A 81 0.67 -4.66 4.92
CA GLY A 81 0.47 -5.32 3.64
C GLY A 81 -0.72 -6.28 3.61
N GLY A 82 -0.88 -7.09 4.66
CA GLY A 82 -2.04 -7.97 4.85
C GLY A 82 -3.36 -7.21 4.95
N ILE A 83 -3.36 -6.05 5.61
CA ILE A 83 -4.51 -5.14 5.69
C ILE A 83 -4.86 -4.64 4.28
N THR A 84 -3.91 -4.09 3.52
CA THR A 84 -4.19 -3.61 2.14
C THR A 84 -4.75 -4.69 1.23
N LYS A 85 -4.32 -5.95 1.40
CA LYS A 85 -4.85 -7.08 0.62
C LYS A 85 -6.31 -7.36 0.98
N SER A 86 -6.65 -7.30 2.26
CA SER A 86 -8.01 -7.55 2.76
C SER A 86 -8.98 -6.44 2.33
N LEU A 87 -8.51 -5.18 2.27
CA LEU A 87 -9.32 -4.05 1.81
C LEU A 87 -9.86 -4.19 0.38
N LYS A 88 -9.30 -5.10 -0.44
CA LYS A 88 -9.80 -5.37 -1.79
C LYS A 88 -11.22 -5.95 -1.81
N THR A 89 -11.65 -6.60 -0.73
CA THR A 89 -12.99 -7.20 -0.63
C THR A 89 -14.03 -6.24 -0.05
N ILE A 90 -13.64 -5.03 0.35
CA ILE A 90 -14.53 -4.02 0.90
C ILE A 90 -15.18 -3.24 -0.24
N SER A 91 -16.51 -3.20 -0.26
CA SER A 91 -17.31 -2.47 -1.27
C SER A 91 -17.49 -0.99 -0.94
N ASP A 92 -17.49 -0.62 0.34
CA ASP A 92 -17.57 0.78 0.77
C ASP A 92 -16.26 1.51 0.43
N GLU A 93 -16.27 2.28 -0.66
CA GLU A 93 -15.12 3.00 -1.16
C GLU A 93 -14.63 4.09 -0.19
N ASN A 94 -15.51 4.74 0.57
CA ASN A 94 -15.10 5.78 1.52
C ASN A 94 -14.32 5.17 2.68
N LEU A 95 -14.86 4.09 3.26
CA LEU A 95 -14.17 3.32 4.29
C LEU A 95 -12.84 2.80 3.75
N LYS A 96 -12.87 2.11 2.61
CA LYS A 96 -11.69 1.51 1.98
C LYS A 96 -10.58 2.55 1.76
N ASN A 97 -10.88 3.68 1.13
CA ASN A 97 -9.90 4.72 0.86
C ASN A 97 -9.37 5.36 2.15
N GLY A 98 -10.24 5.57 3.15
CA GLY A 98 -9.84 6.04 4.48
C GLY A 98 -8.85 5.11 5.18
N ILE A 99 -9.09 3.79 5.15
CA ILE A 99 -8.16 2.81 5.75
C ILE A 99 -6.86 2.71 4.94
N PHE A 100 -6.91 2.73 3.59
CA PHE A 100 -5.69 2.76 2.76
C PHE A 100 -4.80 3.97 3.09
N GLY A 101 -5.40 5.15 3.28
CA GLY A 101 -4.68 6.36 3.71
C GLY A 101 -4.00 6.18 5.07
N LYS A 102 -4.73 5.66 6.08
CA LYS A 102 -4.15 5.38 7.41
C LYS A 102 -3.01 4.37 7.34
N VAL A 103 -3.16 3.31 6.54
CA VAL A 103 -2.12 2.30 6.32
C VAL A 103 -0.87 2.90 5.69
N LEU A 104 -1.04 3.77 4.68
CA LEU A 104 0.08 4.49 4.07
C LEU A 104 0.81 5.32 5.12
N MET A 105 0.09 6.14 5.88
CA MET A 105 0.67 6.99 6.92
C MET A 105 1.41 6.18 8.00
N LEU A 106 0.91 5.00 8.38
CA LEU A 106 1.62 4.13 9.31
C LEU A 106 2.90 3.57 8.69
N SER A 107 2.87 3.16 7.42
CA SER A 107 4.07 2.65 6.74
C SER A 107 5.16 3.71 6.56
N LEU A 108 4.77 4.97 6.37
CA LEU A 108 5.69 6.10 6.20
C LEU A 108 6.29 6.60 7.52
N LYS A 109 5.76 6.19 8.67
CA LYS A 109 6.35 6.49 9.99
C LYS A 109 7.50 5.56 10.36
N GLU A 110 7.66 4.46 9.63
CA GLU A 110 8.79 3.56 9.79
C GLU A 110 10.04 4.16 9.14
N GLU A 111 11.19 3.56 9.40
CA GLU A 111 12.44 3.91 8.70
C GLU A 111 12.26 3.84 7.17
N GLU A 112 12.92 4.73 6.43
CA GLU A 112 12.70 4.90 4.99
C GLU A 112 12.87 3.59 4.20
N GLU A 113 13.79 2.73 4.60
CA GLU A 113 13.99 1.42 3.96
C GLU A 113 12.72 0.56 4.04
N HIS A 114 12.07 0.53 5.21
CA HIS A 114 10.85 -0.21 5.46
C HIS A 114 9.62 0.44 4.83
N ALA A 115 9.56 1.76 4.80
CA ALA A 115 8.55 2.50 4.04
C ALA A 115 8.65 2.19 2.53
N LYS A 116 9.88 2.20 1.98
CA LYS A 116 10.16 1.76 0.61
C LYS A 116 9.74 0.32 0.39
N ASP A 117 10.08 -0.61 1.28
CA ASP A 117 9.71 -2.02 1.14
C ASP A 117 8.19 -2.21 1.10
N PHE A 118 7.46 -1.46 1.93
CA PHE A 118 6.02 -1.43 1.91
C PHE A 118 5.48 -0.98 0.55
N ILE A 119 5.92 0.18 0.04
CA ILE A 119 5.46 0.74 -1.24
C ILE A 119 5.78 -0.23 -2.38
N VAL A 120 7.00 -0.75 -2.44
CA VAL A 120 7.45 -1.67 -3.49
C VAL A 120 6.60 -2.95 -3.52
N LYS A 121 6.30 -3.51 -2.35
CA LYS A 121 5.58 -4.79 -2.23
C LYS A 121 4.08 -4.65 -2.38
N TYR A 122 3.49 -3.56 -1.89
CA TYR A 122 2.04 -3.44 -1.70
C TYR A 122 1.35 -2.34 -2.52
N SER A 123 2.07 -1.50 -3.26
CA SER A 123 1.49 -0.51 -4.20
C SER A 123 0.43 -1.11 -5.14
N LYS A 124 0.64 -2.33 -5.63
CA LYS A 124 -0.33 -3.06 -6.47
C LYS A 124 -1.71 -3.25 -5.82
N ASN A 125 -1.80 -3.18 -4.49
CA ASN A 125 -3.06 -3.31 -3.77
C ASN A 125 -3.84 -1.99 -3.69
N TYR A 126 -3.19 -0.85 -3.89
CA TYR A 126 -3.84 0.46 -3.76
C TYR A 126 -4.88 0.68 -4.88
N PRO A 127 -6.00 1.35 -4.54
CA PRO A 127 -7.00 1.77 -5.51
C PRO A 127 -6.46 2.92 -6.38
N ASP A 128 -6.99 3.03 -7.59
CA ASP A 128 -6.46 3.94 -8.62
C ASP A 128 -6.50 5.42 -8.20
N LYS A 129 -7.52 5.77 -7.39
CA LYS A 129 -7.69 7.12 -6.82
C LYS A 129 -6.56 7.52 -5.87
N LEU A 130 -5.82 6.56 -5.29
CA LEU A 130 -4.76 6.82 -4.33
C LEU A 130 -3.35 6.64 -4.91
N LEU A 131 -3.22 6.27 -6.19
CA LEU A 131 -1.90 6.08 -6.81
C LEU A 131 -1.11 7.39 -6.93
N GLU A 132 -1.80 8.52 -7.08
CA GLU A 132 -1.20 9.86 -7.10
C GLU A 132 -0.58 10.22 -5.75
N THR A 133 -1.36 10.08 -4.67
CA THR A 133 -0.86 10.24 -3.30
C THR A 133 0.30 9.28 -3.01
N LEU A 134 0.21 8.03 -3.47
CA LEU A 134 1.26 7.05 -3.28
C LEU A 134 2.55 7.44 -4.02
N LEU A 135 2.44 7.97 -5.24
CA LEU A 135 3.57 8.46 -6.02
C LEU A 135 4.20 9.69 -5.35
N ALA A 136 3.38 10.65 -4.89
CA ALA A 136 3.84 11.85 -4.19
C ALA A 136 4.65 11.50 -2.94
N HIS A 137 4.24 10.49 -2.17
CA HIS A 137 5.04 10.02 -1.04
C HIS A 137 6.28 9.23 -1.46
N SER A 138 6.21 8.44 -2.53
CA SER A 138 7.36 7.64 -2.96
C SER A 138 8.51 8.49 -3.49
N VAL A 139 8.22 9.57 -4.25
CA VAL A 139 9.26 10.49 -4.74
C VAL A 139 9.95 11.27 -3.61
N ASN A 140 9.30 11.38 -2.45
CA ASN A 140 9.80 12.11 -1.28
C ASN A 140 10.54 11.23 -0.25
N LEU A 141 10.74 9.94 -0.52
CA LEU A 141 11.63 9.10 0.29
C LEU A 141 13.08 9.43 -0.07
N ALA A 142 13.81 10.12 0.81
CA ALA A 142 15.09 10.74 0.47
C ALA A 142 16.15 9.74 -0.03
N GLN A 143 16.23 8.57 0.61
CA GLN A 143 17.21 7.54 0.26
C GLN A 143 16.74 6.63 -0.89
N TYR A 144 15.43 6.52 -1.12
CA TYR A 144 14.86 5.56 -2.06
C TYR A 144 13.77 6.13 -3.00
N PRO A 145 13.95 7.33 -3.58
CA PRO A 145 12.88 7.97 -4.33
C PRO A 145 12.62 7.26 -5.66
N PHE A 146 13.66 6.63 -6.24
CA PHE A 146 13.56 5.94 -7.52
C PHE A 146 12.92 4.55 -7.40
N GLU A 147 13.42 3.71 -6.50
CA GLU A 147 12.97 2.32 -6.31
C GLU A 147 11.48 2.25 -5.94
N SER A 148 11.07 3.10 -5.01
CA SER A 148 9.68 3.19 -4.54
C SER A 148 8.76 3.69 -5.65
N SER A 149 9.12 4.78 -6.34
CA SER A 149 8.32 5.37 -7.43
C SER A 149 8.19 4.46 -8.64
N LYS A 150 9.23 3.67 -8.98
CA LYS A 150 9.14 2.64 -10.04
C LYS A 150 8.03 1.62 -9.80
N ALA A 151 7.81 1.23 -8.54
CA ALA A 151 6.75 0.28 -8.20
C ALA A 151 5.36 0.89 -8.39
N VAL A 152 5.21 2.17 -8.04
CA VAL A 152 3.96 2.94 -8.23
C VAL A 152 3.68 3.15 -9.71
N ILE A 153 4.64 3.65 -10.49
CA ILE A 153 4.54 3.84 -11.95
C ILE A 153 4.10 2.56 -12.65
N ARG A 154 4.77 1.43 -12.34
CA ARG A 154 4.43 0.12 -12.91
C ARG A 154 3.01 -0.32 -12.57
N THR A 155 2.51 0.04 -11.39
CA THR A 155 1.14 -0.25 -10.98
C THR A 155 0.15 0.64 -11.73
N TRP A 156 0.47 1.93 -11.86
CA TRP A 156 -0.39 2.93 -12.49
C TRP A 156 -0.61 2.66 -13.96
N VAL A 157 0.46 2.40 -14.72
CA VAL A 157 0.38 2.08 -16.17
C VAL A 157 -0.56 0.90 -16.46
N LYS A 158 -0.72 -0.03 -15.50
CA LYS A 158 -1.60 -1.20 -15.65
C LYS A 158 -3.07 -0.94 -15.34
N LYS A 159 -3.41 0.16 -14.67
CA LYS A 159 -4.73 0.35 -14.06
C LYS A 159 -5.46 1.61 -14.52
N LYS A 160 -4.74 2.72 -14.68
CA LYS A 160 -5.32 4.06 -14.87
C LYS A 160 -4.78 4.72 -16.12
N THR A 161 -5.50 5.75 -16.58
CA THR A 161 -5.03 6.67 -17.61
C THR A 161 -3.66 7.25 -17.27
N ILE A 162 -2.88 7.49 -18.32
CA ILE A 162 -1.45 7.78 -18.21
C ILE A 162 -1.18 9.29 -18.21
N ASP A 163 -2.10 10.12 -18.69
CA ASP A 163 -1.89 11.57 -18.83
C ASP A 163 -1.51 12.23 -17.49
N SER A 164 -2.28 11.94 -16.43
CA SER A 164 -1.98 12.43 -15.09
C SER A 164 -0.63 11.90 -14.57
N LEU A 165 -0.24 10.69 -14.96
CA LEU A 165 1.05 10.12 -14.55
C LEU A 165 2.20 10.85 -15.25
N ILE A 166 2.06 11.14 -16.55
CA ILE A 166 3.06 11.91 -17.31
C ILE A 166 3.21 13.29 -16.71
N SER A 167 2.12 14.02 -16.42
CA SER A 167 2.19 15.35 -15.79
C SER A 167 2.97 15.31 -14.48
N ASN A 168 2.54 14.42 -13.55
CA ASN A 168 3.17 14.28 -12.24
C ASN A 168 4.67 13.95 -12.31
N VAL A 169 5.09 13.07 -13.24
CA VAL A 169 6.51 12.71 -13.38
C VAL A 169 7.29 13.80 -14.11
N SER A 170 6.65 14.55 -15.02
CA SER A 170 7.30 15.62 -15.79
C SER A 170 7.55 16.87 -14.96
N GLU A 171 6.80 17.09 -13.88
CA GLU A 171 6.97 18.19 -12.92
C GLU A 171 8.12 17.96 -11.91
N LEU A 172 8.70 16.76 -11.86
CA LEU A 172 9.86 16.49 -11.01
C LEU A 172 11.11 17.24 -11.50
N GLU A 173 12.15 17.33 -10.68
CA GLU A 173 13.38 18.02 -11.05
C GLU A 173 14.59 17.07 -11.08
N GLY A 174 15.63 17.48 -11.81
CA GLY A 174 16.94 16.83 -11.83
C GLY A 174 16.97 15.40 -12.39
N ASP A 175 17.98 14.64 -11.95
CA ASP A 175 18.23 13.25 -12.39
C ASP A 175 17.04 12.31 -12.16
N LEU A 176 16.31 12.51 -11.04
CA LEU A 176 15.16 11.67 -10.71
C LEU A 176 14.07 11.75 -11.77
N ARG A 177 13.76 12.95 -12.28
CA ARG A 177 12.80 13.15 -13.39
C ARG A 177 13.22 12.33 -14.60
N SER A 178 14.45 12.52 -15.07
CA SER A 178 14.98 11.85 -16.27
C SER A 178 14.93 10.33 -16.14
N ARG A 179 15.32 9.80 -14.98
CA ARG A 179 15.28 8.35 -14.71
C ARG A 179 13.87 7.80 -14.63
N LEU A 180 12.93 8.50 -13.99
CA LEU A 180 11.54 8.07 -13.88
C LEU A 180 10.80 8.17 -15.22
N LEU A 181 11.04 9.21 -16.02
CA LEU A 181 10.52 9.32 -17.39
C LEU A 181 11.07 8.24 -18.31
N GLY A 182 12.37 7.94 -18.22
CA GLY A 182 12.98 6.81 -18.93
C GLY A 182 12.35 5.46 -18.53
N TYR A 183 12.10 5.25 -17.24
CA TYR A 183 11.40 4.06 -16.76
C TYR A 183 9.93 4.02 -17.20
N LEU A 184 9.23 5.16 -17.20
CA LEU A 184 7.87 5.28 -17.70
C LEU A 184 7.80 4.89 -19.18
N HIS A 185 8.69 5.42 -20.01
CA HIS A 185 8.81 5.04 -21.42
C HIS A 185 8.96 3.52 -21.58
N PHE A 186 9.83 2.90 -20.80
CA PHE A 186 9.99 1.44 -20.80
C PHE A 186 8.69 0.70 -20.42
N GLN A 187 7.95 1.15 -19.39
CA GLN A 187 6.68 0.52 -19.00
C GLN A 187 5.58 0.69 -20.06
N LEU A 188 5.53 1.83 -20.73
CA LEU A 188 4.58 2.12 -21.81
C LEU A 188 4.85 1.25 -23.03
N SER A 189 6.12 1.17 -23.46
CA SER A 189 6.56 0.28 -24.53
C SER A 189 6.20 -1.18 -24.23
N LYS A 190 6.49 -1.66 -23.01
CA LYS A 190 6.10 -3.01 -22.58
C LYS A 190 4.59 -3.25 -22.62
N SER A 191 3.80 -2.22 -22.39
CA SER A 191 2.32 -2.28 -22.41
C SER A 191 1.74 -1.96 -23.79
N LYS A 192 2.57 -1.71 -24.80
CA LYS A 192 2.20 -1.28 -26.16
C LYS A 192 1.34 -0.02 -26.18
N ILE A 193 1.58 0.89 -25.24
CA ILE A 193 0.88 2.16 -25.16
C ILE A 193 1.74 3.23 -25.80
N GLN A 194 1.17 3.92 -26.80
CA GLN A 194 1.80 5.04 -27.47
C GLN A 194 1.23 6.35 -26.92
N ILE A 195 2.12 7.31 -26.68
CA ILE A 195 1.81 8.66 -26.20
C ILE A 195 2.66 9.65 -26.98
N GLU A 196 2.13 10.86 -27.22
CA GLU A 196 2.85 11.96 -27.86
C GLU A 196 2.72 13.24 -27.01
N PRO A 197 3.83 13.94 -26.68
CA PRO A 197 5.21 13.52 -26.90
C PRO A 197 5.56 12.26 -26.08
N THR A 198 6.48 11.44 -26.58
CA THR A 198 6.92 10.23 -25.86
C THR A 198 7.54 10.60 -24.50
N ALA A 199 7.39 9.73 -23.49
CA ALA A 199 8.04 9.92 -22.19
C ALA A 199 9.58 10.02 -22.31
N LEU A 200 10.18 9.37 -23.32
CA LEU A 200 11.61 9.52 -23.62
C LEU A 200 11.93 10.92 -24.15
N SER A 201 11.14 11.46 -25.09
CA SER A 201 11.34 12.84 -25.53
C SER A 201 11.21 13.85 -24.40
N LEU A 202 10.27 13.65 -23.47
CA LEU A 202 10.16 14.48 -22.27
C LEU A 202 11.39 14.36 -21.36
N ALA A 203 11.96 13.16 -21.22
CA ALA A 203 13.20 12.94 -20.45
C ALA A 203 14.38 13.69 -21.08
N LEU A 204 14.49 13.66 -22.41
CA LEU A 204 15.58 14.27 -23.15
C LEU A 204 15.51 15.82 -23.18
N GLN A 205 14.32 16.40 -22.98
CA GLN A 205 14.18 17.85 -22.81
C GLN A 205 14.89 18.39 -21.56
N ALA A 206 15.33 17.53 -20.63
CA ALA A 206 15.96 17.94 -19.37
C ALA A 206 17.39 18.52 -19.49
N ASN A 207 18.08 18.38 -20.63
CA ASN A 207 19.54 18.61 -20.70
C ASN A 207 20.02 19.52 -21.85
N ASN A 208 19.24 20.54 -22.24
CA ASN A 208 19.79 21.65 -23.05
C ASN A 208 20.07 22.93 -22.22
N SER A 209 20.10 22.81 -20.89
CA SER A 209 20.42 23.91 -19.97
C SER A 209 21.79 23.68 -19.32
N GLU A 210 22.85 24.04 -20.04
CA GLU A 210 24.16 24.51 -19.54
C GLU A 210 25.09 23.70 -18.60
N GLU A 211 24.83 22.44 -18.22
CA GLU A 211 25.79 21.72 -17.32
C GLU A 211 26.74 20.70 -17.97
N ILE A 212 26.66 20.44 -19.28
CA ILE A 212 27.55 19.45 -19.95
C ILE A 212 28.90 20.08 -20.43
N LEU A 213 29.11 21.39 -20.25
CA LEU A 213 30.32 22.10 -20.71
C LEU A 213 31.07 22.88 -19.61
N ARG A 214 30.96 22.50 -18.34
CA ARG A 214 31.82 23.03 -17.27
C ARG A 214 32.49 21.94 -16.46
#